data_AF-A0A4Y2DAF8-F1
#
_entry.id   AF-A0A4Y2DAF8-F1
#
_cell.length_a   1.000
_cell.length_b   1.000
_cell.length_c   1.000
_cell.angle_alpha   90.00
_cell.angle_beta   90.00
_cell.angle_gamma   90.00
#
_symmetry.space_group_name_H-M   'P 1'
#
loop_
_entity.id
_entity.type
_entity.pdbx_description
1 polymer ?
#
loop_
_entity_poly.entity_id
_entity_poly.type
_entity_poly.pdbx_seq_one_letter_code
_entity_poly.pdbx_strand_id
1 'polypeptide(L)'
;MVQQLVLKNFVDHLVKQSNPSKLPVAPFSSISVENMPHNIDRMVLSNDQQYLYDICLPISRGECYSDLALRKPGPVVHSRWLKIAGRILRLYAVTEKPSHNLIILATYVMKVYATGMVPCQYKESPP
;
A
#
# COMPACT_ATOMS: atom_id res chain seq x y z
N MET A 1 7.16 -23.68 -5.79
CA MET A 1 7.28 -23.70 -4.30
C MET A 1 8.52 -22.98 -3.78
N VAL A 2 9.70 -23.14 -4.40
CA VAL A 2 10.97 -22.54 -3.94
C VAL A 2 10.94 -21.01 -3.89
N GLN A 3 10.40 -20.34 -4.91
CA GLN A 3 10.29 -18.87 -4.93
C GLN A 3 9.40 -18.30 -3.80
N GLN A 4 8.37 -19.04 -3.37
CA GLN A 4 7.50 -18.64 -2.26
C GLN A 4 8.21 -18.76 -0.91
N LEU A 5 9.10 -19.74 -0.76
CA LEU A 5 9.91 -19.93 0.43
C LEU A 5 11.01 -18.87 0.51
N VAL A 6 11.64 -18.53 -0.61
CA VAL A 6 12.64 -17.46 -0.70
C VAL A 6 12.03 -16.10 -0.37
N LEU A 7 10.86 -15.77 -0.92
CA LEU A 7 10.17 -14.52 -0.60
C LEU A 7 9.77 -14.46 0.87
N LYS A 8 9.25 -15.57 1.42
CA LYS A 8 8.84 -15.64 2.81
C LYS A 8 10.05 -15.49 3.75
N ASN A 9 11.14 -16.20 3.47
CA ASN A 9 12.38 -16.11 4.25
C ASN A 9 13.02 -14.72 4.16
N PHE A 10 12.97 -14.09 2.99
CA PHE A 10 13.45 -12.72 2.79
C PHE A 10 12.62 -11.71 3.60
N VAL A 11 11.29 -11.82 3.53
CA VAL A 11 10.37 -10.99 4.31
C VAL A 11 10.54 -11.22 5.80
N ASP A 12 10.66 -12.47 6.25
CA ASP A 12 10.87 -12.81 7.66
C ASP A 12 12.23 -12.28 8.16
N HIS A 13 13.27 -12.28 7.32
CA HIS A 13 14.56 -11.69 7.64
C HIS A 13 14.49 -10.16 7.77
N LEU A 14 13.75 -9.49 6.88
CA LEU A 14 13.54 -8.04 6.96
C LEU A 14 12.71 -7.64 8.20
N VAL A 15 11.69 -8.42 8.53
CA VAL A 15 10.88 -8.23 9.76
C VAL A 15 11.72 -8.45 11.01
N LYS A 16 12.67 -9.40 10.98
CA LYS A 16 13.57 -9.67 12.10
C LYS A 16 14.63 -8.59 12.30
N GLN A 17 14.95 -7.80 11.27
CA GLN A 17 15.83 -6.64 11.37
C GLN A 17 15.12 -5.39 11.91
N SER A 18 13.78 -5.32 11.88
CA SER A 18 13.04 -4.24 12.53
C SER A 18 12.60 -4.66 13.94
N ASN A 19 13.29 -4.16 14.97
CA ASN A 19 12.79 -4.28 16.35
C ASN A 19 11.55 -3.37 16.50
N PRO A 20 10.34 -3.89 16.77
CA PRO A 20 9.10 -3.11 16.75
C PRO A 20 8.81 -2.46 18.11
N SER A 21 9.84 -1.98 18.82
CA SER A 21 9.68 -1.31 20.11
C SER A 21 9.87 0.19 19.97
N LYS A 22 8.75 0.91 19.80
CA LYS A 22 8.59 2.38 19.96
C LYS A 22 9.50 3.28 19.10
N LEU A 23 9.58 3.04 17.79
CA LEU A 23 10.15 4.06 16.91
C LEU A 23 9.07 5.09 16.53
N PRO A 24 9.35 6.41 16.65
CA PRO A 24 8.48 7.43 16.08
C PRO A 24 8.32 7.16 14.58
N VAL A 25 7.14 7.43 14.02
CA VAL A 25 6.94 7.33 12.58
C VAL A 25 7.97 8.24 11.91
N ALA A 26 8.98 7.63 11.32
CA ALA A 26 10.02 8.37 10.64
C ALA A 26 9.46 8.94 9.33
N PRO A 27 9.87 10.15 8.92
CA PRO A 27 9.41 10.74 7.67
C PRO A 27 9.94 9.91 6.49
N PHE A 28 9.06 9.14 5.85
CA PHE A 28 9.33 8.49 4.57
C PHE A 28 8.98 9.47 3.42
N SER A 29 9.61 9.30 2.27
CA SER A 29 9.28 10.12 1.09
C SER A 29 7.90 9.74 0.54
N SER A 30 7.07 10.74 0.23
CA SER A 30 5.80 10.50 -0.47
C SER A 30 6.05 9.92 -1.87
N ILE A 31 5.23 8.94 -2.28
CA ILE A 31 5.21 8.46 -3.67
C ILE A 31 4.08 9.18 -4.41
N SER A 32 4.43 10.20 -5.20
CA SER A 32 3.44 10.92 -6.01
C SER A 32 2.81 10.01 -7.06
N VAL A 33 1.48 10.10 -7.18
CA VAL A 33 0.69 9.44 -8.23
C VAL A 33 -0.27 10.48 -8.81
N GLU A 34 -0.08 10.81 -10.08
CA GLU A 34 -0.81 11.89 -10.78
C GLU A 34 -2.33 11.71 -10.81
N ASN A 35 -2.82 10.47 -10.81
CA ASN A 35 -4.24 10.14 -10.98
C ASN A 35 -4.90 9.52 -9.74
N MET A 36 -4.30 9.66 -8.54
CA MET A 36 -4.91 9.13 -7.32
C MET A 36 -6.13 9.97 -6.93
N PRO A 37 -7.34 9.39 -6.83
CA PRO A 37 -8.51 10.21 -6.49
C PRO A 37 -8.53 10.53 -4.99
N HIS A 38 -8.59 11.82 -4.64
CA HIS A 38 -8.48 12.26 -3.24
C HIS A 38 -9.77 12.22 -2.44
N ASN A 39 -10.92 12.06 -3.11
CA ASN A 39 -12.24 12.10 -2.50
C ASN A 39 -13.16 11.05 -3.15
N ILE A 40 -12.80 9.77 -3.03
CA ILE A 40 -13.69 8.68 -3.43
C ILE A 40 -14.64 8.40 -2.28
N ASP A 41 -15.94 8.28 -2.59
CA ASP A 41 -16.88 7.72 -1.64
C ASP A 41 -16.48 6.27 -1.34
N ARG A 42 -16.06 6.01 -0.11
CA ARG A 42 -15.61 4.68 0.32
C ARG A 42 -16.72 3.63 0.21
N MET A 43 -17.98 4.05 0.22
CA MET A 43 -19.13 3.15 0.08
C MET A 43 -19.27 2.56 -1.32
N VAL A 44 -18.68 3.19 -2.34
CA VAL A 44 -18.70 2.66 -3.71
C VAL A 44 -17.52 1.72 -4.02
N LEU A 45 -16.57 1.56 -3.08
CA LEU A 45 -15.41 0.70 -3.24
C LEU A 45 -15.69 -0.72 -2.71
N SER A 46 -15.23 -1.73 -3.43
CA SER A 46 -15.14 -3.09 -2.87
C SER A 46 -14.16 -3.13 -1.69
N ASN A 47 -14.29 -4.15 -0.82
CA ASN A 47 -13.38 -4.35 0.32
C ASN A 47 -11.89 -4.32 -0.07
N ASP A 48 -11.55 -4.88 -1.23
CA ASP A 48 -10.18 -4.94 -1.74
C ASP A 48 -9.66 -3.59 -2.24
N GLN A 49 -10.51 -2.85 -2.97
CA GLN A 49 -10.19 -1.51 -3.42
C GLN A 49 -10.07 -0.57 -2.22
N GLN A 50 -10.99 -0.64 -1.28
CA GLN A 50 -10.96 0.16 -0.06
C GLN A 50 -9.68 -0.11 0.73
N TYR A 51 -9.33 -1.37 0.93
CA TYR A 51 -8.09 -1.76 1.62
C TYR A 51 -6.84 -1.17 0.97
N LEU A 52 -6.74 -1.23 -0.36
CA LEU A 52 -5.62 -0.60 -1.07
C LEU A 52 -5.66 0.92 -0.97
N TYR A 53 -6.84 1.53 -1.09
CA TYR A 53 -7.01 2.98 -1.12
C TYR A 53 -6.54 3.60 0.19
N ASP A 54 -6.95 2.96 1.29
CA ASP A 54 -6.59 3.29 2.65
C ASP A 54 -5.08 3.18 2.95
N ILE A 55 -4.33 2.42 2.15
CA ILE A 55 -2.86 2.31 2.27
C ILE A 55 -2.17 3.29 1.32
N CYS A 56 -2.62 3.37 0.07
CA CYS A 56 -1.97 4.15 -0.96
C CYS A 56 -2.15 5.66 -0.76
N LEU A 57 -3.33 6.12 -0.32
CA LEU A 57 -3.61 7.55 -0.15
C LEU A 57 -2.70 8.21 0.90
N PRO A 58 -2.50 7.63 2.10
CA PRO A 58 -1.58 8.19 3.08
C PRO A 58 -0.13 8.17 2.61
N ILE A 59 0.29 7.12 1.88
CA ILE A 59 1.64 7.02 1.30
C ILE A 59 1.86 8.08 0.21
N SER A 60 0.87 8.36 -0.63
CA SER A 60 0.99 9.38 -1.67
C SER A 60 1.07 10.78 -1.10
N ARG A 61 0.49 11.01 0.08
CA ARG A 61 0.57 12.28 0.82
C ARG A 61 1.81 12.40 1.72
N GLY A 62 2.55 11.31 1.93
CA GLY A 62 3.62 11.28 2.93
C GLY A 62 3.10 11.30 4.38
N GLU A 63 1.81 11.06 4.58
CA GLU A 63 1.11 11.08 5.86
C GLU A 63 0.95 9.65 6.38
N CYS A 64 2.01 8.95 6.79
CA CYS A 64 1.81 7.63 7.41
C CYS A 64 1.41 7.79 8.87
N TYR A 65 0.25 7.29 9.22
CA TYR A 65 -0.16 7.16 10.62
C TYR A 65 0.40 5.86 11.18
N SER A 66 0.78 5.83 12.46
CA SER A 66 1.21 4.60 13.16
C SER A 66 0.20 3.45 13.01
N ASP A 67 -1.06 3.81 12.78
CA ASP A 67 -2.19 2.90 12.60
C ASP A 67 -2.19 2.13 11.26
N LEU A 68 -1.43 2.61 10.25
CA LEU A 68 -1.31 1.91 8.95
C LEU A 68 -0.65 0.53 9.09
N ALA A 69 0.33 0.43 9.99
CA ALA A 69 1.04 -0.80 10.31
C ALA A 69 0.15 -1.79 11.08
N LEU A 70 -0.81 -1.26 11.86
CA LEU A 70 -1.72 -2.02 12.71
C LEU A 70 -3.02 -2.40 12.01
N ARG A 71 -3.35 -1.71 10.91
CA ARG A 71 -4.60 -1.94 10.18
C ARG A 71 -4.66 -3.36 9.66
N LYS A 72 -5.45 -4.19 10.34
CA LYS A 72 -5.72 -5.54 9.87
C LYS A 72 -6.44 -5.41 8.53
N PRO A 73 -5.97 -6.10 7.48
CA PRO A 73 -6.83 -6.34 6.33
C PRO A 73 -8.11 -6.94 6.89
N GLY A 74 -9.28 -6.42 6.49
CA GLY A 74 -10.56 -7.09 6.75
C GLY A 74 -10.58 -8.48 6.07
N PRO A 75 -11.74 -9.02 5.70
CA PRO A 75 -11.78 -10.10 4.73
C PRO A 75 -11.33 -9.56 3.36
N VAL A 76 -10.03 -9.30 3.21
CA VAL A 76 -9.40 -8.91 1.95
C VAL A 76 -9.41 -10.14 1.08
N VAL A 77 -10.24 -10.04 0.06
CA VAL A 77 -10.83 -11.10 -0.73
C VAL A 77 -9.73 -11.69 -1.63
N HIS A 78 -9.42 -12.95 -1.35
CA HIS A 78 -8.80 -13.99 -2.19
C HIS A 78 -7.51 -13.77 -2.99
N SER A 79 -7.05 -12.56 -3.32
CA SER A 79 -5.84 -12.38 -4.14
C SER A 79 -4.57 -12.39 -3.27
N ARG A 80 -3.74 -13.44 -3.45
CA ARG A 80 -2.41 -13.54 -2.84
C ARG A 80 -1.54 -12.32 -3.16
N TRP A 81 -1.73 -11.73 -4.34
CA TRP A 81 -0.98 -10.58 -4.81
C TRP A 81 -1.33 -9.30 -4.02
N LEU A 82 -2.61 -9.10 -3.70
CA LEU A 82 -3.07 -7.94 -2.93
C LEU A 82 -2.48 -7.90 -1.51
N LYS A 83 -2.35 -9.08 -0.89
CA LYS A 83 -1.70 -9.24 0.42
C LYS A 83 -0.22 -8.91 0.35
N ILE A 84 0.46 -9.27 -0.74
CA ILE A 84 1.88 -8.96 -0.96
C ILE A 84 2.06 -7.46 -1.20
N ALA A 85 1.26 -6.87 -2.09
CA ALA A 85 1.23 -5.44 -2.38
C ALA A 85 1.04 -4.61 -1.11
N GLY A 86 0.02 -4.91 -0.31
CA GLY A 86 -0.22 -4.22 0.96
C GLY A 86 0.93 -4.37 1.97
N ARG A 87 1.62 -5.52 2.00
CA ARG A 87 2.82 -5.70 2.85
C ARG A 87 4.01 -4.87 2.38
N ILE A 88 4.27 -4.82 1.07
CA ILE A 88 5.34 -4.00 0.49
C ILE A 88 5.13 -2.53 0.82
N LEU A 89 3.91 -2.02 0.62
CA LEU A 89 3.57 -0.62 0.89
C LEU A 89 3.68 -0.26 2.37
N ARG A 90 3.21 -1.13 3.27
CA ARG A 90 3.41 -0.93 4.71
C ARG A 90 4.87 -0.95 5.10
N LEU A 91 5.64 -1.90 4.57
CA LEU A 91 7.07 -2.00 4.83
C LEU A 91 7.78 -0.71 4.40
N TYR A 92 7.44 -0.19 3.22
CA TYR A 92 7.95 1.09 2.75
C TYR A 92 7.63 2.24 3.72
N ALA A 93 6.37 2.35 4.15
CA ALA A 93 5.91 3.43 5.02
C ALA A 93 6.55 3.43 6.43
N VAL A 94 6.93 2.25 6.95
CA VAL A 94 7.59 2.14 8.28
C VAL A 94 9.11 2.14 8.23
N THR A 95 9.70 2.16 7.02
CA THR A 95 11.16 2.13 6.86
C THR A 95 11.69 3.54 6.67
N GLU A 96 12.47 4.04 7.63
CA GLU A 96 13.07 5.39 7.59
C GLU A 96 13.97 5.60 6.36
N LYS A 97 14.78 4.59 6.01
CA LYS A 97 15.69 4.61 4.85
C LYS A 97 15.41 3.40 3.97
N PRO A 98 14.37 3.44 3.13
CA PRO A 98 14.01 2.30 2.30
C PRO A 98 15.14 2.00 1.31
N SER A 99 15.42 0.71 1.11
CA SER A 99 16.40 0.30 0.09
C SER A 99 15.92 0.68 -1.30
N HIS A 100 16.84 0.85 -2.25
CA HIS A 100 16.50 1.17 -3.64
C HIS A 100 15.48 0.19 -4.24
N ASN A 101 15.64 -1.10 -3.95
CA ASN A 101 14.70 -2.14 -4.38
C ASN A 101 13.31 -1.99 -3.76
N LEU A 102 13.23 -1.60 -2.48
CA LEU A 102 11.95 -1.36 -1.81
C LEU A 102 11.25 -0.13 -2.39
N ILE A 103 12.00 0.93 -2.70
CA ILE A 103 11.47 2.13 -3.38
C ILE A 103 10.88 1.77 -4.74
N ILE A 104 11.60 0.98 -5.56
CA ILE A 104 11.13 0.54 -6.87
C ILE A 104 9.84 -0.30 -6.73
N LEU A 105 9.82 -1.27 -5.83
CA LEU A 105 8.66 -2.14 -5.63
C LEU A 105 7.45 -1.37 -5.12
N ALA A 106 7.63 -0.48 -4.13
CA ALA A 106 6.55 0.35 -3.61
C ALA A 106 6.00 1.28 -4.70
N THR A 107 6.88 1.91 -5.49
CA THR A 107 6.49 2.77 -6.60
C THR A 107 5.71 2.00 -7.67
N TYR A 108 6.16 0.80 -8.02
CA TYR A 108 5.47 -0.06 -8.98
C TYR A 108 4.07 -0.41 -8.49
N VAL A 109 3.93 -0.87 -7.24
CA VAL A 109 2.64 -1.21 -6.64
C VAL A 109 1.72 0.02 -6.61
N MET A 110 2.23 1.17 -6.17
CA MET A 110 1.48 2.43 -6.18
C MET A 110 0.95 2.75 -7.59
N LYS A 111 1.80 2.70 -8.62
CA LYS A 111 1.39 3.01 -10.00
C LYS A 111 0.34 2.03 -10.54
N VAL A 112 0.49 0.74 -10.29
CA VAL A 112 -0.45 -0.29 -10.76
C VAL A 112 -1.84 -0.11 -10.13
N TYR A 113 -1.90 0.18 -8.84
CA TYR A 113 -3.17 0.17 -8.11
C TYR A 113 -3.82 1.55 -7.95
N ALA A 114 -3.04 2.61 -7.76
CA ALA A 114 -3.57 3.96 -7.62
C ALA A 114 -4.13 4.51 -8.92
N THR A 115 -3.52 4.17 -10.06
CA THR A 115 -4.01 4.60 -11.39
C THR A 115 -5.25 3.82 -11.81
N GLY A 116 -5.44 2.59 -11.30
CA GLY A 116 -6.64 1.78 -11.53
C GLY A 116 -7.82 2.09 -10.61
N MET A 117 -7.68 3.05 -9.69
CA MET A 117 -8.69 3.44 -8.70
C MET A 117 -9.65 4.52 -9.19
N VAL A 118 -9.65 4.85 -10.48
CA VAL A 118 -10.66 5.73 -11.05
C VAL A 118 -12.00 4.99 -10.99
N PRO A 119 -13.02 5.51 -10.28
CA PRO A 119 -14.36 4.95 -10.38
C PRO A 119 -14.77 5.00 -11.85
N CYS A 120 -15.50 4.01 -12.35
CA CYS A 120 -16.26 4.19 -13.58
C CYS A 120 -17.19 5.38 -13.35
N GLN A 121 -16.72 6.59 -13.70
CA GLN A 121 -17.59 7.74 -13.84
C GLN A 121 -18.52 7.33 -14.98
N TYR A 122 -19.76 6.96 -14.66
CA TYR A 122 -20.82 7.01 -15.64
C TYR A 122 -20.74 8.43 -16.20
N LYS A 123 -20.23 8.56 -17.41
CA LYS A 123 -20.35 9.81 -18.16
C LYS A 123 -21.86 10.06 -18.21
N GLU A 124 -22.34 11.01 -17.43
CA GLU A 124 -23.61 11.63 -17.73
C GLU A 124 -23.48 12.17 -19.15
N SER A 125 -24.14 11.49 -20.09
CA SER A 125 -24.33 11.96 -21.45
C SER A 125 -24.99 13.35 -21.35
N PRO A 126 -24.48 14.38 -22.04
CA PRO A 126 -25.20 15.65 -22.08
C PRO A 126 -26.57 15.45 -22.73
N PRO A 127 -27.60 16.18 -22.29
CA PRO A 127 -28.96 16.10 -22.84
C PRO A 127 -29.04 16.50 -24.31
#